data_AF-A0A6N7FE92-F1
#
_entry.id   AF-A0A6N7FE92-F1
#
_cell.length_a   1.000
_cell.length_b   1.000
_cell.length_c   1.000
_cell.angle_alpha   90.00
_cell.angle_beta   90.00
_cell.angle_gamma   90.00
#
_symmetry.space_group_name_H-M   'P 1'
#
loop_
_entity.id
_entity.type
_entity.pdbx_description
1 polymer ?
#
loop_
_entity_poly.entity_id
_entity_poly.type
_entity_poly.pdbx_seq_one_letter_code
_entity_poly.pdbx_strand_id
1 'polypeptide(L)'
;LKELIVGNRVVLEKNPAWPGIRAENPDIVMYRLMREPEQRLTALLNGEIQIAQYLPPHLAPRVESSTRHRLQTSSSIEMMFLAMSPKQKPWDKKELRQAVAYAIDREAIIKSLLRGQAQILHGPFTRGQYSYDPELGPKYSYDPEKARTLVKQAGFPDGVDVELFTPVGRYINDKQVSEAMTAMLRAVGIRATLKTPEWPTLWSS
;
A
#
# COMPACT_ATOMS: atom_id res chain seq x y z
N LEU A 1 26.53 -6.82 -11.28
CA LEU A 1 25.37 -6.47 -12.14
C LEU A 1 25.70 -6.96 -13.54
N LYS A 2 24.87 -7.79 -14.16
CA LYS A 2 25.10 -8.33 -15.51
C LYS A 2 24.39 -7.52 -16.57
N GLU A 3 23.14 -7.14 -16.33
CA GLU A 3 22.33 -6.35 -17.27
C GLU A 3 21.32 -5.50 -16.50
N LEU A 4 21.04 -4.30 -17.02
CA LEU A 4 19.96 -3.43 -16.58
C LEU A 4 19.23 -2.88 -17.80
N ILE A 5 17.96 -3.22 -17.95
CA ILE A 5 17.05 -2.60 -18.91
C ILE A 5 16.02 -1.82 -18.10
N VAL A 6 16.17 -0.50 -18.08
CA VAL A 6 15.31 0.41 -17.30
C VAL A 6 13.84 0.19 -17.64
N GLY A 7 13.00 0.06 -16.62
CA GLY A 7 11.56 -0.20 -16.78
C GLY A 7 11.20 -1.62 -17.23
N ASN A 8 12.18 -2.53 -17.37
CA ASN A 8 11.93 -3.90 -17.82
C ASN A 8 12.53 -4.95 -16.89
N ARG A 9 13.86 -5.02 -16.75
CA ARG A 9 14.52 -6.08 -15.97
C ARG A 9 15.89 -5.70 -15.42
N VAL A 10 16.27 -6.39 -14.35
CA VAL A 10 17.62 -6.37 -13.76
C VAL A 10 18.12 -7.81 -13.72
N VAL A 11 19.32 -8.04 -14.25
CA VAL A 11 19.97 -9.35 -14.23
C VAL A 11 21.23 -9.27 -13.36
N LEU A 12 21.26 -10.08 -12.31
CA LEU A 12 22.41 -10.25 -11.43
C LEU A 12 23.05 -11.61 -11.70
N GLU A 13 24.37 -11.63 -11.63
CA GLU A 13 25.17 -12.85 -11.76
C GLU A 13 25.86 -13.14 -10.44
N LYS A 14 26.00 -14.44 -10.14
CA LYS A 14 26.68 -14.94 -8.96
C LYS A 14 28.09 -14.36 -8.89
N ASN A 15 28.44 -13.78 -7.75
CA ASN A 15 29.81 -13.38 -7.46
C ASN A 15 30.51 -14.49 -6.65
N PRO A 16 31.36 -15.34 -7.27
CA PRO A 16 32.03 -16.43 -6.56
C PRO A 16 33.06 -15.93 -5.53
N ALA A 17 33.49 -14.67 -5.62
CA ALA A 17 34.43 -14.08 -4.66
C ALA A 17 33.74 -13.54 -3.40
N TRP A 18 32.41 -13.55 -3.32
CA TRP A 18 31.70 -13.03 -2.15
C TRP A 18 31.78 -14.02 -0.97
N PRO A 19 32.24 -13.60 0.23
CA PRO A 19 32.49 -14.52 1.35
C PRO A 19 31.29 -15.34 1.84
N GLY A 20 30.06 -14.87 1.61
CA GLY A 20 28.84 -15.59 1.98
C GLY A 20 28.27 -16.50 0.90
N ILE A 21 28.94 -16.64 -0.25
CA ILE A 21 28.41 -17.40 -1.38
C ILE A 21 28.36 -18.89 -1.06
N ARG A 22 27.26 -19.54 -1.46
CA ARG A 22 27.07 -20.98 -1.31
C ARG A 22 26.92 -21.63 -2.67
N ALA A 23 27.30 -22.91 -2.77
CA ALA A 23 27.23 -23.67 -4.02
C ALA A 23 25.79 -23.72 -4.56
N GLU A 24 24.80 -23.77 -3.68
CA GLU A 24 23.37 -23.88 -4.00
C GLU A 24 22.74 -22.55 -4.44
N ASN A 25 23.47 -21.42 -4.34
CA ASN A 25 22.96 -20.16 -4.85
C ASN A 25 22.78 -20.21 -6.38
N PRO A 26 21.77 -19.52 -6.94
CA PRO A 26 21.58 -19.49 -8.39
C PRO A 26 22.71 -18.73 -9.09
N ASP A 27 23.09 -19.17 -10.30
CA ASP A 27 24.10 -18.48 -11.12
C ASP A 27 23.60 -17.14 -11.63
N ILE A 28 22.30 -17.06 -11.95
CA ILE A 28 21.62 -15.86 -12.42
C ILE A 28 20.37 -15.62 -11.58
N VAL A 29 20.19 -14.38 -11.16
CA VAL A 29 18.92 -13.90 -10.60
C VAL A 29 18.41 -12.78 -11.51
N MET A 30 17.22 -12.98 -12.07
CA MET A 30 16.56 -12.00 -12.92
C MET A 30 15.32 -11.45 -12.22
N TYR A 31 15.28 -10.12 -12.07
CA TYR A 31 14.10 -9.39 -11.63
C TYR A 31 13.41 -8.81 -12.86
N ARG A 32 12.18 -9.26 -13.15
CA ARG A 32 11.36 -8.74 -14.24
C ARG A 32 10.28 -7.81 -13.67
N LEU A 33 10.15 -6.62 -14.22
CA LEU A 33 9.07 -5.69 -13.89
C LEU A 33 7.79 -6.15 -14.59
N MET A 34 6.84 -6.66 -13.81
CA MET A 34 5.52 -7.08 -14.27
C MET A 34 4.49 -6.37 -13.41
N ARG A 35 3.88 -5.29 -13.92
CA ARG A 35 3.01 -4.40 -13.12
C ARG A 35 1.66 -5.04 -12.81
N GLU A 36 1.10 -5.77 -13.76
CA GLU A 36 -0.22 -6.38 -13.62
C GLU A 36 -0.17 -7.68 -12.79
N PRO A 37 -0.93 -7.79 -11.68
CA PRO A 37 -0.90 -8.99 -10.84
C PRO A 37 -1.33 -10.27 -11.55
N GLU A 38 -2.33 -10.18 -12.43
CA GLU A 38 -2.81 -11.32 -13.22
C GLU A 38 -1.74 -11.86 -14.18
N GLN A 39 -0.97 -10.95 -14.78
CA GLN A 39 0.17 -11.31 -15.63
C GLN A 39 1.25 -12.02 -14.81
N ARG A 40 1.56 -11.52 -13.60
CA ARG A 40 2.51 -12.17 -12.68
C ARG A 40 2.08 -13.59 -12.31
N LEU A 41 0.82 -13.76 -11.92
CA LEU A 41 0.29 -15.07 -11.55
C LEU A 41 0.33 -16.05 -12.74
N THR A 42 -0.06 -15.60 -13.92
CA THR A 42 -0.06 -16.45 -15.13
C THR A 42 1.36 -16.92 -15.47
N ALA A 43 2.34 -16.02 -15.45
CA ALA A 43 3.73 -16.37 -15.67
C ALA A 43 4.27 -17.36 -14.63
N LEU A 44 3.87 -17.23 -13.36
CA LEU A 44 4.20 -18.20 -12.31
C LEU A 44 3.61 -19.58 -12.63
N LEU A 45 2.30 -19.64 -12.90
CA LEU A 45 1.61 -20.90 -13.16
C LEU A 45 2.13 -21.64 -14.41
N ASN A 46 2.57 -20.88 -15.42
CA ASN A 46 3.21 -21.39 -16.63
C ASN A 46 4.68 -21.81 -16.44
N GLY A 47 5.31 -21.45 -15.31
CA GLY A 47 6.72 -21.74 -15.03
C GLY A 47 7.71 -20.76 -15.69
N GLU A 48 7.22 -19.64 -16.23
CA GLU A 48 8.07 -18.59 -16.82
C GLU A 48 8.86 -17.80 -15.76
N ILE A 49 8.34 -17.76 -14.53
CA ILE A 49 9.01 -17.22 -13.35
C ILE A 49 8.83 -18.18 -12.17
N GLN A 50 9.75 -18.15 -11.21
CA GLN A 50 9.72 -19.03 -10.04
C GLN A 50 9.14 -18.34 -8.80
N ILE A 51 9.13 -17.00 -8.78
CA ILE A 51 8.64 -16.18 -7.66
C ILE A 51 7.80 -15.04 -8.21
N ALA A 52 6.57 -14.90 -7.73
CA ALA A 52 5.72 -13.74 -7.95
C ALA A 52 5.47 -13.03 -6.61
N GLN A 53 5.79 -11.74 -6.55
CA GLN A 53 5.56 -10.90 -5.36
C GLN A 53 4.31 -10.02 -5.52
N TYR A 54 3.80 -9.51 -4.40
CA TYR A 54 2.64 -8.62 -4.33
C TYR A 54 1.40 -9.17 -5.04
N LEU A 55 1.06 -10.44 -4.79
CA LEU A 55 -0.19 -11.03 -5.30
C LEU A 55 -1.37 -10.54 -4.45
N PRO A 56 -2.41 -9.95 -5.05
CA PRO A 56 -3.64 -9.61 -4.36
C PRO A 56 -4.31 -10.82 -3.70
N PRO A 57 -4.95 -10.64 -2.53
CA PRO A 57 -5.59 -11.72 -1.80
C PRO A 57 -6.64 -12.51 -2.59
N HIS A 58 -7.34 -11.86 -3.54
CA HIS A 58 -8.35 -12.53 -4.37
C HIS A 58 -7.74 -13.53 -5.37
N LEU A 59 -6.44 -13.44 -5.65
CA LEU A 59 -5.71 -14.38 -6.52
C LEU A 59 -5.10 -15.55 -5.76
N ALA A 60 -5.01 -15.48 -4.42
CA ALA A 60 -4.44 -16.53 -3.59
C ALA A 60 -5.06 -17.93 -3.84
N PRO A 61 -6.39 -18.09 -3.98
CA PRO A 61 -7.00 -19.40 -4.22
C PRO A 61 -6.48 -20.10 -5.48
N ARG A 62 -6.09 -19.34 -6.52
CA ARG A 62 -5.52 -19.90 -7.75
C ARG A 62 -4.14 -20.48 -7.51
N VAL A 63 -3.33 -19.87 -6.64
CA VAL A 63 -2.02 -20.42 -6.24
C VAL A 63 -2.22 -21.66 -5.38
N GLU A 64 -3.15 -21.61 -4.42
CA GLU A 64 -3.45 -22.73 -3.51
C GLU A 64 -4.01 -23.95 -4.24
N SER A 65 -4.74 -23.76 -5.33
CA SER A 65 -5.23 -24.86 -6.18
C SER A 65 -4.14 -25.57 -6.99
N SER A 66 -2.94 -24.99 -7.10
CA SER A 66 -1.84 -25.54 -7.88
C SER A 66 -0.99 -26.49 -7.03
N THR A 67 -0.72 -27.69 -7.55
CA THR A 67 0.15 -28.69 -6.89
C THR A 67 1.65 -28.35 -6.93
N ARG A 68 2.05 -27.36 -7.75
CA ARG A 68 3.47 -27.00 -7.99
C ARG A 68 3.93 -25.74 -7.26
N HIS A 69 2.99 -24.97 -6.71
CA HIS A 69 3.24 -23.65 -6.16
C HIS A 69 2.63 -23.58 -4.76
N ARG A 70 3.15 -22.67 -3.94
CA ARG A 70 2.62 -22.41 -2.62
C ARG A 70 2.56 -20.92 -2.38
N LEU A 71 1.58 -20.50 -1.60
CA LEU A 71 1.56 -19.15 -1.07
C LEU A 71 2.51 -19.07 0.13
N GLN A 72 3.40 -18.08 0.12
CA GLN A 72 4.24 -17.75 1.27
C GLN A 72 3.82 -16.37 1.79
N THR A 73 3.28 -16.33 3.00
CA THR A 73 2.99 -15.08 3.71
C THR A 73 4.17 -14.70 4.60
N SER A 74 4.42 -13.41 4.74
CA SER A 74 5.41 -12.86 5.67
C SER A 74 4.84 -11.61 6.34
N SER A 75 5.16 -11.41 7.61
CA SER A 75 4.89 -10.13 8.27
C SER A 75 5.65 -9.02 7.56
N SER A 76 4.93 -7.95 7.21
CA SER A 76 5.52 -6.77 6.60
C SER A 76 5.67 -5.67 7.62
N ILE A 77 6.77 -4.93 7.54
CA ILE A 77 6.97 -3.65 8.24
C ILE A 77 6.49 -2.46 7.38
N GLU A 78 5.95 -2.75 6.21
CA GLU A 78 5.44 -1.74 5.28
C GLU A 78 4.20 -1.07 5.84
N MET A 79 4.19 0.26 5.79
CA MET A 79 3.11 1.11 6.26
C MET A 79 2.41 1.78 5.08
N MET A 80 1.10 1.59 5.00
CA MET A 80 0.23 2.40 4.15
C MET A 80 -0.33 3.54 5.01
N PHE A 81 -0.03 4.78 4.64
CA PHE A 81 -0.48 5.97 5.38
C PHE A 81 -0.83 7.11 4.43
N LEU A 82 -1.64 8.04 4.92
CA LEU A 82 -1.89 9.33 4.26
C LEU A 82 -1.01 10.41 4.87
N ALA A 83 -0.25 11.10 4.05
CA ALA A 83 0.48 12.29 4.44
C ALA A 83 -0.40 13.54 4.21
N MET A 84 -0.53 14.38 5.24
CA MET A 84 -1.21 15.67 5.15
C MET A 84 -0.29 16.73 5.74
N SER A 85 0.29 17.60 4.89
CA SER A 85 1.29 18.58 5.31
C SER A 85 0.65 19.77 6.03
N PRO A 86 0.94 20.03 7.32
CA PRO A 86 0.40 21.19 8.04
C PRO A 86 0.87 22.55 7.49
N LYS A 87 1.83 22.55 6.56
CA LYS A 87 2.35 23.75 5.90
C LYS A 87 1.55 24.15 4.66
N GLN A 88 0.67 23.28 4.17
CA GLN A 88 -0.08 23.50 2.94
C GLN A 88 -1.58 23.59 3.25
N LYS A 89 -2.28 24.55 2.64
CA LYS A 89 -3.74 24.60 2.71
C LYS A 89 -4.36 23.46 1.87
N PRO A 90 -5.51 22.90 2.26
CA PRO A 90 -6.27 23.17 3.48
C PRO A 90 -5.78 22.35 4.70
N TRP A 91 -4.69 21.59 4.54
CA TRP A 91 -4.13 20.71 5.56
C TRP A 91 -3.47 21.43 6.74
N ASP A 92 -3.34 22.76 6.70
CA ASP A 92 -2.96 23.59 7.85
C ASP A 92 -3.98 23.44 9.00
N LYS A 93 -5.26 23.20 8.67
CA LYS A 93 -6.33 22.97 9.65
C LYS A 93 -6.19 21.60 10.31
N LYS A 94 -5.97 21.59 11.62
CA LYS A 94 -5.85 20.35 12.40
C LYS A 94 -7.15 19.55 12.34
N GLU A 95 -8.28 20.24 12.44
CA GLU A 95 -9.64 19.72 12.42
C GLU A 95 -9.89 18.96 11.12
N LEU A 96 -9.44 19.48 9.97
CA LEU A 96 -9.58 18.79 8.70
C LEU A 96 -8.75 17.51 8.63
N ARG A 97 -7.50 17.52 9.13
CA ARG A 97 -6.67 16.31 9.22
C ARG A 97 -7.29 15.25 10.14
N GLN A 98 -7.93 15.68 11.22
CA GLN A 98 -8.66 14.80 12.13
C GLN A 98 -9.94 14.26 11.47
N ALA A 99 -10.66 15.07 10.69
CA ALA A 99 -11.83 14.64 9.96
C ALA A 99 -11.52 13.49 9.01
N VAL A 100 -10.40 13.55 8.27
CA VAL A 100 -9.92 12.44 7.44
C VAL A 100 -9.73 11.15 8.25
N ALA A 101 -9.13 11.25 9.44
CA ALA A 101 -8.88 10.08 10.28
C ALA A 101 -10.16 9.43 10.82
N TYR A 102 -11.20 10.22 11.13
CA TYR A 102 -12.52 9.71 11.54
C TYR A 102 -13.37 9.22 10.35
N ALA A 103 -13.14 9.73 9.14
CA ALA A 103 -13.93 9.40 7.96
C ALA A 103 -13.60 8.05 7.33
N ILE A 104 -12.39 7.52 7.56
CA ILE A 104 -11.91 6.31 6.87
C ILE A 104 -12.18 5.07 7.74
N ASP A 105 -13.03 4.18 7.24
CA ASP A 105 -13.25 2.86 7.84
C ASP A 105 -12.13 1.89 7.46
N ARG A 106 -11.08 1.88 8.29
CA ARG A 106 -9.91 1.01 8.09
C ARG A 106 -10.26 -0.48 8.21
N GLU A 107 -11.21 -0.84 9.07
CA GLU A 107 -11.62 -2.22 9.26
C GLU A 107 -12.37 -2.75 8.03
N ALA A 108 -13.31 -1.96 7.50
CA ALA A 108 -14.03 -2.32 6.27
C ALA A 108 -13.09 -2.47 5.08
N ILE A 109 -12.10 -1.58 4.92
CA ILE A 109 -11.06 -1.69 3.88
C ILE A 109 -10.28 -3.00 4.03
N ILE A 110 -9.78 -3.28 5.24
CA ILE A 110 -8.99 -4.49 5.50
C ILE A 110 -9.81 -5.75 5.22
N LYS A 111 -11.07 -5.79 5.67
CA LYS A 111 -11.95 -6.94 5.49
C LYS A 111 -12.33 -7.16 4.02
N SER A 112 -12.76 -6.11 3.32
CA SER A 112 -13.34 -6.25 1.98
C SER A 112 -12.29 -6.28 0.87
N LEU A 113 -11.28 -5.41 0.95
CA LEU A 113 -10.29 -5.25 -0.11
C LEU A 113 -9.01 -6.03 0.15
N LEU A 114 -8.59 -6.14 1.41
CA LEU A 114 -7.35 -6.83 1.78
C LEU A 114 -7.59 -8.23 2.36
N ARG A 115 -8.85 -8.67 2.46
CA ARG A 115 -9.26 -10.00 2.96
C ARG A 115 -8.61 -10.38 4.30
N GLY A 116 -8.46 -9.41 5.21
CA GLY A 116 -7.85 -9.62 6.52
C GLY A 116 -6.31 -9.72 6.51
N GLN A 117 -5.65 -9.55 5.36
CA GLN A 117 -4.17 -9.65 5.24
C GLN A 117 -3.44 -8.35 5.59
N ALA A 118 -4.03 -7.53 6.46
CA ALA A 118 -3.45 -6.29 6.95
C ALA A 118 -3.87 -6.04 8.40
N GLN A 119 -3.07 -5.25 9.11
CA GLN A 119 -3.31 -4.89 10.50
C GLN A 119 -3.46 -3.38 10.62
N ILE A 120 -4.34 -2.93 11.51
CA ILE A 120 -4.46 -1.51 11.82
C ILE A 120 -3.26 -1.10 12.66
N LEU A 121 -2.59 -0.03 12.22
CA LEU A 121 -1.56 0.63 13.00
C LEU A 121 -2.16 1.81 13.77
N HIS A 122 -1.79 1.91 15.05
CA HIS A 122 -2.14 3.02 15.93
C HIS A 122 -1.00 4.04 16.07
N GLY A 123 0.19 3.69 15.58
CA GLY A 123 1.37 4.55 15.52
C GLY A 123 2.24 4.22 14.31
N PRO A 124 3.44 4.83 14.22
CA PRO A 124 4.31 4.68 13.05
C PRO A 124 5.15 3.40 13.08
N PHE A 125 5.03 2.57 14.11
CA PHE A 125 5.81 1.35 14.25
C PHE A 125 4.91 0.11 14.27
N THR A 126 5.40 -0.95 13.65
CA THR A 126 4.78 -2.25 13.52
C THR A 126 5.39 -3.23 14.53
N ARG A 127 4.65 -4.29 14.87
CA ARG A 127 5.13 -5.33 15.78
C ARG A 127 6.44 -5.94 15.26
N GLY A 128 7.46 -5.97 16.11
CA GLY A 128 8.81 -6.46 15.77
C GLY A 128 9.82 -5.34 15.50
N GLN A 129 9.40 -4.08 15.42
CA GLN A 129 10.31 -2.93 15.42
C GLN A 129 10.63 -2.52 16.86
N TYR A 130 11.87 -2.08 17.12
CA TYR A 130 12.36 -1.71 18.46
C TYR A 130 11.46 -0.68 19.16
N SER A 131 10.91 0.28 18.40
CA SER A 131 10.07 1.37 18.93
C SER A 131 8.57 1.07 18.90
N TYR A 132 8.17 -0.20 18.74
CA TYR A 132 6.78 -0.60 18.78
C TYR A 132 6.22 -0.56 20.21
N ASP A 133 5.13 0.18 20.39
CA ASP A 133 4.39 0.25 21.65
C ASP A 133 3.07 -0.54 21.52
N PRO A 134 2.93 -1.70 22.19
CA PRO A 134 1.71 -2.50 22.15
C PRO A 134 0.54 -1.86 22.91
N GLU A 135 0.80 -0.93 23.82
CA GLU A 135 -0.23 -0.24 24.62
C GLU A 135 -0.81 0.97 23.88
N LEU A 136 -0.25 1.33 22.73
CA LEU A 136 -0.73 2.42 21.90
C LEU A 136 -2.08 2.04 21.26
N GLY A 137 -3.17 2.46 21.92
CA GLY A 137 -4.54 2.23 21.47
C GLY A 137 -5.01 3.13 20.32
N PRO A 138 -6.24 2.89 19.81
CA PRO A 138 -6.81 3.66 18.71
C PRO A 138 -7.05 5.13 19.11
N LYS A 139 -6.29 6.05 18.49
CA LYS A 139 -6.53 7.49 18.65
C LYS A 139 -7.77 8.00 17.91
N TYR A 140 -8.12 7.34 16.80
CA TYR A 140 -9.25 7.70 15.95
C TYR A 140 -10.04 6.44 15.61
N SER A 141 -11.32 6.44 15.95
CA SER A 141 -12.32 5.46 15.51
C SER A 141 -12.93 5.89 14.17
N TYR A 142 -13.63 4.98 13.50
CA TYR A 142 -14.49 5.36 12.38
C TYR A 142 -15.75 6.07 12.93
N ASP A 143 -15.93 7.34 12.58
CA ASP A 143 -17.06 8.18 12.99
C ASP A 143 -17.33 9.27 11.93
N PRO A 144 -18.18 8.96 10.93
CA PRO A 144 -18.52 9.91 9.86
C PRO A 144 -19.23 11.18 10.34
N GLU A 145 -19.99 11.13 11.45
CA GLU A 145 -20.68 12.32 11.97
C GLU A 145 -19.71 13.29 12.61
N LYS A 146 -18.76 12.78 13.39
CA LYS A 146 -17.68 13.58 13.94
C LYS A 146 -16.78 14.14 12.85
N ALA A 147 -16.51 13.35 11.80
CA ALA A 147 -15.78 13.84 10.63
C ALA A 147 -16.52 15.01 9.96
N ARG A 148 -17.82 14.90 9.69
CA ARG A 148 -18.64 16.01 9.15
C ARG A 148 -18.56 17.26 10.02
N THR A 149 -18.66 17.09 11.34
CA THR A 149 -18.57 18.19 12.30
C THR A 149 -17.21 18.89 12.22
N LEU A 150 -16.13 18.11 12.16
CA LEU A 150 -14.76 18.64 12.06
C LEU A 150 -14.50 19.34 10.72
N VAL A 151 -15.08 18.88 9.61
CA VAL A 151 -15.00 19.57 8.30
C VAL A 151 -15.62 20.97 8.40
N LYS A 152 -16.78 21.11 9.04
CA LYS A 152 -17.42 22.41 9.27
C LYS A 152 -16.57 23.30 10.19
N GLN A 153 -16.05 22.74 11.29
CA GLN A 153 -15.18 23.46 12.23
C GLN A 153 -13.86 23.91 11.60
N ALA A 154 -13.35 23.18 10.60
CA ALA A 154 -12.20 23.57 9.82
C ALA A 154 -12.46 24.77 8.87
N GLY A 155 -13.70 25.25 8.78
CA GLY A 155 -14.11 26.39 7.95
C GLY A 155 -14.70 25.99 6.59
N PHE A 156 -15.12 24.73 6.42
CA PHE A 156 -15.67 24.21 5.16
C PHE A 156 -17.11 23.70 5.32
N PRO A 157 -18.10 24.58 5.60
CA PRO A 157 -19.49 24.16 5.82
C PRO A 157 -20.11 23.43 4.62
N ASP A 158 -19.70 23.80 3.40
CA ASP A 158 -20.14 23.20 2.14
C ASP A 158 -19.15 22.16 1.59
N GLY A 159 -18.20 21.72 2.43
CA GLY A 159 -17.15 20.79 2.09
C GLY A 159 -15.95 21.42 1.38
N VAL A 160 -14.94 20.60 1.12
CA VAL A 160 -13.63 21.02 0.60
C VAL A 160 -13.16 20.10 -0.51
N ASP A 161 -12.59 20.66 -1.57
CA ASP A 161 -11.93 19.93 -2.63
C ASP A 161 -10.45 19.75 -2.29
N VAL A 162 -9.95 18.52 -2.44
CA VAL A 162 -8.55 18.17 -2.17
C VAL A 162 -8.03 17.21 -3.23
N GLU A 163 -6.71 17.18 -3.40
CA GLU A 163 -6.04 16.18 -4.22
C GLU A 163 -5.53 15.05 -3.33
N LEU A 164 -5.78 13.80 -3.76
CA LEU A 164 -5.26 12.59 -3.14
C LEU A 164 -4.28 11.95 -4.10
N PHE A 165 -2.99 12.12 -3.82
CA PHE A 165 -1.92 11.49 -4.56
C PHE A 165 -1.69 10.07 -4.05
N THR A 166 -1.71 9.09 -4.95
CA THR A 166 -1.59 7.68 -4.59
C THR A 166 -0.78 6.90 -5.64
N PRO A 167 0.04 5.92 -5.25
CA PRO A 167 0.63 5.00 -6.21
C PRO A 167 -0.41 4.11 -6.90
N VAL A 168 0.03 3.53 -8.02
CA VAL A 168 -0.62 2.37 -8.64
C VAL A 168 0.40 1.25 -8.82
N GLY A 169 0.09 0.08 -8.25
CA GLY A 169 0.93 -1.11 -8.33
C GLY A 169 2.14 -1.12 -7.38
N ARG A 170 2.18 -0.24 -6.38
CA ARG A 170 3.20 -0.25 -5.33
C ARG A 170 2.77 -1.07 -4.12
N TYR A 171 1.52 -0.93 -3.70
CA TYR A 171 0.94 -1.67 -2.59
C TYR A 171 -0.16 -2.59 -3.08
N ILE A 172 -0.46 -3.62 -2.30
CA ILE A 172 -1.54 -4.55 -2.58
C ILE A 172 -2.86 -3.76 -2.64
N ASN A 173 -3.52 -3.80 -3.80
CA ASN A 173 -4.80 -3.13 -4.06
C ASN A 173 -4.80 -1.60 -3.80
N ASP A 174 -3.65 -0.91 -3.95
CA ASP A 174 -3.55 0.54 -3.69
C ASP A 174 -4.60 1.37 -4.42
N LYS A 175 -4.85 1.07 -5.69
CA LYS A 175 -5.90 1.72 -6.49
C LYS A 175 -7.29 1.57 -5.85
N GLN A 176 -7.70 0.33 -5.57
CA GLN A 176 -9.03 0.03 -5.01
C GLN A 176 -9.19 0.61 -3.60
N VAL A 177 -8.14 0.57 -2.78
CA VAL A 177 -8.12 1.18 -1.45
C VAL A 177 -8.32 2.69 -1.56
N SER A 178 -7.62 3.33 -2.50
CA SER A 178 -7.73 4.78 -2.73
C SER A 178 -9.12 5.18 -3.23
N GLU A 179 -9.70 4.42 -4.15
CA GLU A 179 -11.07 4.61 -4.64
C GLU A 179 -12.10 4.51 -3.50
N ALA A 180 -12.01 3.47 -2.67
CA ALA A 180 -12.88 3.31 -1.50
C ALA A 180 -12.76 4.49 -0.52
N MET A 181 -11.53 4.95 -0.26
CA MET A 181 -11.28 6.11 0.59
C MET A 181 -11.91 7.38 0.02
N THR A 182 -11.85 7.62 -1.30
CA THR A 182 -12.50 8.81 -1.88
C THR A 182 -14.02 8.81 -1.69
N ALA A 183 -14.66 7.65 -1.75
CA ALA A 183 -16.10 7.54 -1.48
C ALA A 183 -16.42 7.87 -0.02
N MET A 184 -15.63 7.33 0.92
CA MET A 184 -15.77 7.62 2.36
C MET A 184 -15.55 9.10 2.68
N LEU A 185 -14.52 9.71 2.10
CA LEU A 185 -14.21 11.13 2.27
C LEU A 185 -15.32 12.02 1.70
N ARG A 186 -15.85 11.67 0.52
CA ARG A 186 -16.95 12.42 -0.11
C ARG A 186 -18.20 12.42 0.77
N ALA A 187 -18.51 11.31 1.44
CA ALA A 187 -19.66 11.20 2.35
C ALA A 187 -19.61 12.13 3.57
N VAL A 188 -18.43 12.69 3.88
CA VAL A 188 -18.24 13.65 4.99
C VAL A 188 -17.94 15.07 4.52
N GLY A 189 -18.04 15.34 3.20
CA GLY A 189 -17.81 16.66 2.61
C GLY A 189 -16.37 16.91 2.16
N ILE A 190 -15.51 15.88 2.09
CA ILE A 190 -14.15 16.00 1.54
C ILE A 190 -14.13 15.40 0.13
N ARG A 191 -14.15 16.26 -0.88
CA ARG A 191 -14.16 15.87 -2.30
C ARG A 191 -12.72 15.64 -2.78
N ALA A 192 -12.23 14.43 -2.53
CA ALA A 192 -10.89 14.03 -2.95
C ALA A 192 -10.86 13.63 -4.43
N THR A 193 -9.96 14.24 -5.20
CA THR A 193 -9.65 13.85 -6.59
C THR A 193 -8.38 13.02 -6.61
N LEU A 194 -8.46 11.79 -7.13
CA LEU A 194 -7.29 10.91 -7.25
C LEU A 194 -6.30 11.45 -8.29
N LYS A 195 -5.03 11.49 -7.90
CA LYS A 195 -3.88 11.76 -8.77
C LYS A 195 -2.92 10.58 -8.66
N THR A 196 -2.62 9.96 -9.79
CA THR A 196 -1.76 8.77 -9.85
C THR A 196 -0.52 9.04 -10.71
N PRO A 197 0.39 9.93 -10.26
CA PRO A 197 1.65 10.15 -10.96
C PRO A 197 2.51 8.86 -10.92
N GLU A 198 3.54 8.80 -11.76
CA GLU A 198 4.53 7.74 -11.63
C GLU A 198 5.17 7.75 -10.24
N TRP A 199 5.52 6.59 -9.70
CA TRP A 199 6.04 6.50 -8.33
C TRP A 199 7.22 7.44 -8.01
N PRO A 200 8.23 7.60 -8.89
CA PRO A 200 9.33 8.52 -8.63
C PRO A 200 8.89 9.99 -8.52
N THR A 201 7.80 10.38 -9.18
CA THR A 201 7.29 11.75 -9.18
C THR A 201 6.29 12.02 -8.04
N LEU A 202 5.75 10.98 -7.40
CA LEU A 202 4.81 11.11 -6.28
C LEU A 202 5.39 11.89 -5.09
N TRP A 203 6.70 11.76 -4.84
CA TRP A 203 7.37 12.38 -3.68
C TRP A 203 8.19 13.62 -4.04
N SER A 204 8.24 14.00 -5.32
CA SER A 204 9.03 15.14 -5.80
C SER A 204 8.24 16.46 -5.89
N SER A 205 6.94 16.43 -5.60
CA SER A 205 6.02 17.57 -5.69
C SER A 205 5.69 18.17 -4.33
#